data_AF-D7BBJ1-F1
#
_entry.id   AF-D7BBJ1-F1
#
_cell.length_a   1.000
_cell.length_b   1.000
_cell.length_c   1.000
_cell.angle_alpha   90.00
_cell.angle_beta   90.00
_cell.angle_gamma   90.00
#
_symmetry.space_group_name_H-M   'P 1'
#
loop_
_entity.id
_entity.type
_entity.pdbx_description
1 polymer ?
#
loop_
_entity_poly.entity_id
_entity_poly.type
_entity_poly.pdbx_seq_one_letter_code
_entity_poly.pdbx_strand_id
1 'polypeptide(L)'
;MRPILLLAFTFLLQSLISGLLPGWVSPPDLPFLATLAIAARVSPYAGLVIAFAVGLLMDLSAAGYPGLNVVGYLLGTYVFYRLSRAFHWDEPLGQFAVLAGSLLTKWLGYLLMVYWLRGEPFGFLSITPVFVSEGILTLLVAPFFLRLARSSLGNPRYE
;
A
#
# COMPACT_ATOMS: atom_id res chain seq x y z
N MET A 1 14.13 -8.53 12.37
CA MET A 1 13.58 -9.80 11.82
C MET A 1 12.06 -9.75 11.62
N ARG A 2 11.26 -9.32 12.61
CA ARG A 2 9.78 -9.32 12.49
C ARG A 2 9.21 -8.51 11.31
N PRO A 3 9.70 -7.31 10.96
CA PRO A 3 9.23 -6.58 9.78
C PRO A 3 9.49 -7.33 8.46
N ILE A 4 10.64 -7.98 8.34
CA ILE A 4 11.02 -8.77 7.15
C ILE A 4 10.10 -9.99 7.01
N LEU A 5 9.82 -10.69 8.12
CA LEU A 5 8.89 -11.82 8.12
C LEU A 5 7.47 -11.40 7.75
N LEU A 6 7.00 -10.25 8.26
CA LEU A 6 5.70 -9.70 7.88
C LEU A 6 5.65 -9.40 6.38
N LEU A 7 6.68 -8.74 5.84
CA LEU A 7 6.75 -8.45 4.40
C LEU A 7 6.75 -9.75 3.59
N ALA A 8 7.63 -10.70 3.90
CA ALA A 8 7.67 -12.00 3.22
C ALA A 8 6.32 -12.72 3.25
N PHE A 9 5.65 -12.70 4.40
CA PHE A 9 4.29 -13.25 4.54
C PHE A 9 3.29 -12.51 3.65
N THR A 10 3.33 -11.18 3.58
CA THR A 10 2.42 -10.42 2.71
C THR A 10 2.66 -10.67 1.23
N PHE A 11 3.91 -10.79 0.77
CA PHE A 11 4.19 -11.14 -0.62
C PHE A 11 3.66 -12.55 -0.95
N LEU A 12 3.89 -13.53 -0.07
CA LEU A 12 3.38 -14.89 -0.26
C LEU A 12 1.85 -14.92 -0.33
N LEU A 13 1.19 -14.22 0.61
CA LEU A 13 -0.27 -14.18 0.66
C LEU A 13 -0.86 -13.37 -0.52
N GLN A 14 -0.18 -12.30 -0.94
CA GLN A 14 -0.52 -11.52 -2.14
C GLN A 14 -0.55 -12.43 -3.37
N SER A 15 0.51 -13.20 -3.59
CA SER A 15 0.61 -14.12 -4.74
C SER A 15 -0.48 -15.20 -4.70
N LEU A 16 -0.76 -15.78 -3.53
CA LEU A 16 -1.81 -16.78 -3.36
C LEU A 16 -3.20 -16.19 -3.69
N ILE A 17 -3.54 -15.04 -3.11
CA ILE A 17 -4.84 -14.40 -3.34
C ILE A 17 -4.99 -13.97 -4.80
N SER A 18 -3.93 -13.42 -5.40
CA SER A 18 -3.92 -13.02 -6.81
C SER A 18 -4.23 -14.21 -7.74
N GLY A 19 -3.72 -15.41 -7.43
CA GLY A 19 -3.98 -16.62 -8.21
C GLY A 19 -5.38 -17.23 -8.00
N LEU A 20 -6.04 -16.92 -6.89
CA LEU A 20 -7.39 -17.43 -6.57
C LEU A 20 -8.51 -16.52 -7.06
N LEU A 21 -8.24 -15.23 -7.25
CA LEU A 21 -9.24 -14.26 -7.70
C LEU A 21 -9.44 -14.30 -9.22
N PRO A 22 -10.66 -13.99 -9.72
CA PRO A 22 -10.89 -13.80 -11.13
C PRO A 22 -10.03 -12.65 -11.70
N GLY A 23 -9.58 -12.75 -12.95
CA GLY A 23 -8.67 -11.77 -13.57
C GLY A 23 -9.22 -10.33 -13.70
N TRP A 24 -10.51 -10.11 -13.45
CA TRP A 24 -11.13 -8.78 -13.42
C TRP A 24 -11.20 -8.16 -12.02
N VAL A 25 -10.81 -8.91 -10.97
CA VAL A 25 -10.75 -8.44 -9.58
C VAL A 25 -9.29 -8.27 -9.20
N SER A 26 -8.90 -7.05 -8.85
CA SER A 26 -7.58 -6.80 -8.30
C SER A 26 -7.54 -7.23 -6.83
N PRO A 27 -6.51 -7.97 -6.39
CA PRO A 27 -6.35 -8.39 -5.00
C PRO A 27 -6.19 -7.18 -4.06
N PRO A 28 -6.41 -7.35 -2.74
CA PRO A 28 -5.98 -6.33 -1.77
C PRO A 28 -4.47 -6.10 -1.89
N ASP A 29 -3.99 -4.90 -1.56
CA ASP A 29 -2.56 -4.59 -1.58
C ASP A 29 -1.94 -4.83 -0.19
N LEU A 30 -1.60 -6.10 0.08
CA LEU A 30 -1.02 -6.50 1.37
C LEU A 30 0.39 -5.97 1.60
N PRO A 31 1.32 -5.97 0.62
CA PRO A 31 2.65 -5.40 0.80
C PRO A 31 2.62 -3.89 1.09
N PHE A 32 1.66 -3.16 0.52
CA PHE A 32 1.44 -1.76 0.88
C PHE A 32 0.97 -1.60 2.33
N LEU A 33 0.00 -2.40 2.78
CA LEU A 33 -0.44 -2.38 4.18
C LEU A 33 0.70 -2.73 5.15
N ALA A 34 1.54 -3.71 4.83
CA ALA A 34 2.73 -4.03 5.61
C ALA A 34 3.71 -2.85 5.64
N THR A 35 3.92 -2.18 4.50
CA THR A 35 4.75 -0.99 4.39
C THR A 35 4.26 0.11 5.32
N LEU A 36 2.95 0.43 5.30
CA LEU A 36 2.38 1.43 6.20
C LEU A 36 2.45 1.01 7.67
N ALA A 37 2.22 -0.26 7.98
CA ALA A 37 2.37 -0.77 9.34
C ALA A 37 3.82 -0.61 9.84
N ILE A 38 4.82 -0.90 9.02
CA ILE A 38 6.22 -0.70 9.39
C ILE A 38 6.54 0.80 9.49
N ALA A 39 6.06 1.62 8.53
CA ALA A 39 6.22 3.07 8.52
C ALA A 39 5.68 3.72 9.80
N ALA A 40 4.57 3.23 10.34
CA ALA A 40 3.99 3.71 11.60
C ALA A 40 4.92 3.59 12.82
N ARG A 41 6.02 2.84 12.71
CA ARG A 41 6.97 2.52 13.80
C ARG A 41 8.37 3.09 13.60
N VAL A 42 8.63 3.72 12.46
CA VAL A 42 9.95 4.24 12.11
C VAL A 42 9.89 5.74 11.80
N SER A 43 11.04 6.36 11.58
CA SER A 43 11.08 7.76 11.14
C SER A 43 10.63 7.88 9.67
N PRO A 44 10.10 9.04 9.25
CA PRO A 44 9.72 9.28 7.85
C PRO A 44 10.81 8.92 6.84
N TYR A 45 12.07 9.27 7.13
CA TYR A 45 13.20 8.93 6.28
C TYR A 45 13.36 7.41 6.10
N ALA A 46 13.30 6.65 7.19
CA ALA A 46 13.40 5.19 7.12
C ALA A 46 12.18 4.56 6.43
N GLY A 47 10.96 5.01 6.73
CA GLY A 47 9.76 4.45 6.12
C GLY A 47 9.62 4.75 4.62
N LEU A 48 10.09 5.92 4.15
CA LEU A 48 10.13 6.21 2.71
C LEU A 48 11.16 5.33 1.99
N VAL A 49 12.32 5.08 2.59
CA VAL A 49 13.30 4.12 2.05
C VAL A 49 12.71 2.71 1.98
N ILE A 50 11.96 2.29 3.01
CA ILE A 50 11.25 1.01 3.03
C ILE A 50 10.18 0.98 1.93
N ALA A 51 9.38 2.03 1.78
CA ALA A 51 8.35 2.11 0.74
C ALA A 51 8.94 2.03 -0.67
N PHE A 52 10.07 2.70 -0.91
CA PHE A 52 10.82 2.58 -2.16
C PHE A 52 11.27 1.13 -2.40
N ALA A 53 11.91 0.51 -1.41
CA ALA A 53 12.44 -0.86 -1.53
C ALA A 53 11.32 -1.88 -1.76
N VAL A 54 10.22 -1.79 -1.01
CA VAL A 54 9.07 -2.70 -1.17
C VAL A 54 8.37 -2.46 -2.50
N GLY A 55 8.18 -1.21 -2.92
CA GLY A 55 7.63 -0.89 -4.24
C GLY A 55 8.48 -1.46 -5.37
N LEU A 56 9.81 -1.40 -5.25
CA LEU A 56 10.72 -2.00 -6.24
C LEU A 56 10.59 -3.53 -6.27
N LEU A 57 10.50 -4.18 -5.11
CA LEU A 57 10.25 -5.62 -5.02
C LEU A 57 8.90 -6.01 -5.63
N MET A 58 7.87 -5.17 -5.48
CA MET A 58 6.57 -5.37 -6.13
C MET A 58 6.67 -5.29 -7.65
N ASP A 59 7.35 -4.28 -8.19
CA ASP A 59 7.57 -4.18 -9.63
C ASP A 59 8.30 -5.41 -10.18
N LEU A 60 9.35 -5.87 -9.47
CA LEU A 60 10.14 -7.05 -9.86
C LEU A 60 9.35 -8.36 -9.75
N SER A 61 8.57 -8.54 -8.69
CA SER A 61 7.81 -9.78 -8.44
C SER A 61 6.59 -9.92 -9.35
N ALA A 62 5.97 -8.81 -9.76
CA ALA A 62 4.82 -8.81 -10.66
C ALA A 62 5.22 -8.84 -12.16
N ALA A 63 6.52 -8.90 -12.48
CA ALA A 63 7.05 -8.65 -13.83
C ALA A 63 6.48 -7.35 -14.44
N GLY A 64 6.26 -6.35 -13.58
CA GLY A 64 5.64 -5.07 -13.92
C GLY A 64 6.65 -4.04 -14.43
N TYR A 65 6.15 -2.87 -14.78
CA TYR A 65 7.00 -1.74 -15.18
C TYR A 65 7.79 -1.20 -13.98
N PRO A 66 9.13 -1.14 -14.05
CA PRO A 66 9.94 -0.58 -12.99
C PRO A 66 9.54 0.86 -12.69
N GLY A 67 9.28 1.17 -11.42
CA GLY A 67 8.94 2.51 -10.97
C GLY A 67 7.45 2.71 -10.68
N LEU A 68 6.56 1.85 -11.18
CA LEU A 68 5.12 1.99 -10.97
C LEU A 68 4.76 1.87 -9.48
N ASN A 69 5.06 0.73 -8.86
CA ASN A 69 4.80 0.52 -7.44
C ASN A 69 5.68 1.41 -6.56
N VAL A 70 6.92 1.65 -6.96
CA VAL A 70 7.85 2.55 -6.25
C VAL A 70 7.23 3.93 -6.02
N VAL A 71 6.78 4.59 -7.09
CA VAL A 71 6.23 5.96 -6.98
C VAL A 71 4.93 5.97 -6.20
N GLY A 72 4.02 5.01 -6.46
CA GLY A 72 2.78 4.91 -5.70
C GLY A 72 3.04 4.70 -4.21
N TYR A 73 3.91 3.75 -3.84
CA TYR A 73 4.20 3.44 -2.43
C TYR A 73 4.86 4.61 -1.72
N LEU A 74 5.77 5.32 -2.38
CA LEU A 74 6.39 6.53 -1.86
C LEU A 74 5.36 7.61 -1.56
N LEU A 75 4.50 7.95 -2.53
CA LEU A 75 3.50 8.99 -2.36
C LEU A 75 2.45 8.60 -1.31
N GLY A 76 1.98 7.36 -1.33
CA GLY A 76 1.06 6.83 -0.33
C GLY A 76 1.66 6.86 1.08
N THR A 77 2.92 6.44 1.25
CA THR A 77 3.61 6.46 2.54
C THR A 77 3.94 7.89 3.00
N TYR A 78 4.25 8.80 2.08
CA TYR A 78 4.43 10.20 2.41
C TYR A 78 3.13 10.82 2.96
N VAL A 79 2.01 10.57 2.28
CA VAL A 79 0.69 11.04 2.73
C VAL A 79 0.26 10.37 4.02
N PHE A 80 0.57 9.09 4.23
CA PHE A 80 0.42 8.42 5.52
C PHE A 80 1.05 9.26 6.65
N TYR A 81 2.34 9.62 6.54
CA TYR A 81 3.00 10.43 7.58
C TYR A 81 2.39 11.82 7.77
N ARG A 82 1.85 12.43 6.71
CA ARG A 82 1.20 13.74 6.80
C ARG A 82 -0.16 13.63 7.49
N LEU A 83 -0.96 12.64 7.12
CA LEU A 83 -2.30 12.43 7.69
C LEU A 83 -2.24 11.91 9.11
N SER A 84 -1.28 11.05 9.46
CA SER A 84 -1.08 10.59 10.85
C SER A 84 -0.68 11.70 11.83
N ARG A 85 -0.36 12.91 11.35
CA ARG A 85 -0.20 14.10 12.22
C ARG A 85 -1.50 14.85 12.45
N ALA A 86 -2.48 14.68 11.56
CA ALA A 86 -3.76 15.39 11.60
C ALA A 86 -4.89 14.52 12.16
N PHE A 87 -4.79 13.20 12.02
CA PHE A 87 -5.79 12.23 12.44
C PHE A 87 -5.18 11.25 13.45
N HIS A 88 -5.91 10.95 14.52
CA HIS A 88 -5.51 9.95 15.50
C HIS A 88 -5.58 8.56 14.88
N TRP A 89 -4.44 7.87 14.89
CA TRP A 89 -4.33 6.53 14.29
C TRP A 89 -5.07 5.44 15.09
N ASP A 90 -5.36 5.69 16.37
CA ASP A 90 -6.09 4.77 17.24
C ASP A 90 -7.61 4.85 17.09
N GLU A 91 -8.11 5.94 16.53
CA GLU A 91 -9.52 6.08 16.25
C GLU A 91 -9.86 5.40 14.92
N PRO A 92 -10.94 4.58 14.85
CA PRO A 92 -11.32 3.88 13.61
C PRO A 92 -11.51 4.81 12.42
N LEU A 93 -12.10 6.00 12.65
CA LEU A 93 -12.34 6.98 11.60
C LEU A 93 -11.04 7.66 11.14
N GLY A 94 -10.13 7.97 12.06
CA GLY A 94 -8.82 8.51 11.75
C GLY A 94 -7.95 7.51 10.99
N GLN A 95 -7.93 6.25 11.43
CA GLN A 95 -7.28 5.16 10.71
C GLN A 95 -7.83 4.99 9.29
N PHE A 96 -9.16 5.00 9.12
CA PHE A 96 -9.78 4.94 7.80
C PHE A 96 -9.37 6.12 6.92
N ALA A 97 -9.41 7.35 7.44
CA ALA A 97 -9.03 8.55 6.69
C ALA A 97 -7.56 8.51 6.23
N VAL A 98 -6.65 8.10 7.12
CA VAL A 98 -5.23 7.96 6.81
C VAL A 98 -5.01 6.89 5.74
N LEU A 99 -5.63 5.71 5.89
CA LEU A 99 -5.49 4.60 4.92
C LEU A 99 -6.09 4.97 3.56
N ALA A 100 -7.30 5.51 3.53
CA ALA A 100 -7.96 5.93 2.30
C ALA A 100 -7.15 7.02 1.59
N GLY A 101 -6.67 8.04 2.31
CA GLY A 101 -5.83 9.08 1.74
C GLY A 101 -4.49 8.55 1.19
N SER A 102 -3.86 7.64 1.92
CA SER A 102 -2.62 6.97 1.49
C SER A 102 -2.84 6.14 0.21
N LEU A 103 -3.95 5.41 0.15
CA LEU A 103 -4.32 4.59 -1.01
C LEU A 103 -4.67 5.44 -2.24
N LEU A 104 -5.46 6.50 -2.07
CA LEU A 104 -5.79 7.44 -3.15
C LEU A 104 -4.53 8.08 -3.74
N THR A 105 -3.57 8.44 -2.88
CA THR A 105 -2.31 9.04 -3.33
C THR A 105 -1.39 8.00 -3.98
N LYS A 106 -1.42 6.75 -3.52
CA LYS A 106 -0.73 5.64 -4.19
C LYS A 106 -1.23 5.48 -5.64
N TRP A 107 -2.54 5.49 -5.84
CA TRP A 107 -3.13 5.46 -7.18
C TRP A 107 -2.75 6.68 -8.01
N LEU A 108 -2.71 7.88 -7.42
CA LEU A 108 -2.21 9.07 -8.14
C LEU A 108 -0.76 8.87 -8.64
N GLY A 109 0.09 8.24 -7.83
CA GLY A 109 1.44 7.84 -8.25
C GLY A 109 1.45 6.84 -9.40
N TYR A 110 0.54 5.86 -9.39
CA TYR A 110 0.39 4.92 -10.50
C TYR A 110 -0.06 5.64 -11.77
N LEU A 111 -1.07 6.50 -11.68
CA LEU A 111 -1.57 7.25 -12.84
C LEU A 111 -0.50 8.17 -13.43
N LEU A 112 0.32 8.80 -12.57
CA LEU A 112 1.45 9.60 -13.00
C LEU A 112 2.48 8.77 -13.78
N MET A 113 2.85 7.59 -13.26
CA MET A 113 3.82 6.70 -13.93
C MET A 113 3.26 6.07 -15.19
N VAL A 114 1.99 5.65 -15.21
CA VAL A 114 1.33 5.14 -16.41
C VAL A 114 1.30 6.21 -17.50
N TYR A 115 0.93 7.44 -17.15
CA TYR A 115 0.96 8.56 -18.09
C TYR A 115 2.38 8.81 -18.63
N TRP A 116 3.37 8.84 -17.74
CA TRP A 116 4.77 9.06 -18.11
C TRP A 116 5.31 7.97 -19.05
N LEU A 117 5.06 6.69 -18.74
CA LEU A 117 5.59 5.56 -19.50
C LEU A 117 4.87 5.37 -20.83
N ARG A 118 3.57 5.66 -20.90
CA ARG A 118 2.75 5.46 -22.10
C ARG A 118 2.81 6.65 -23.06
N GLY A 119 3.08 7.85 -22.55
CA GLY A 119 3.12 9.09 -23.35
C GLY A 119 1.75 9.56 -23.86
N GLU A 120 0.66 8.87 -23.52
CA GLU A 120 -0.70 9.19 -23.96
C GLU A 120 -1.69 9.09 -22.79
N PRO A 121 -2.78 9.87 -22.81
CA PRO A 121 -3.87 9.74 -21.85
C PRO A 121 -4.48 8.33 -21.90
N PHE A 122 -4.63 7.69 -20.75
CA PHE A 122 -5.35 6.42 -20.64
C PHE A 122 -6.85 6.68 -20.40
N GLY A 123 -7.69 5.76 -20.84
CA GLY A 123 -9.13 5.82 -20.55
C GLY A 123 -9.38 5.55 -19.07
N PHE A 124 -9.80 6.56 -18.31
CA PHE A 124 -10.07 6.44 -16.87
C PHE A 124 -10.97 5.24 -16.52
N LEU A 125 -12.00 5.00 -17.35
CA LEU A 125 -12.95 3.90 -17.19
C LEU A 125 -12.31 2.50 -17.25
N SER A 126 -11.16 2.35 -17.92
CA SER A 126 -10.46 1.06 -18.01
C SER A 126 -9.71 0.69 -16.73
N ILE A 127 -9.34 1.68 -15.91
CA ILE A 127 -8.56 1.49 -14.67
C ILE A 127 -9.48 1.49 -13.43
N THR A 128 -10.65 2.12 -13.53
CA THR A 128 -11.60 2.20 -12.41
C THR A 128 -11.91 0.84 -11.76
N PRO A 129 -12.20 -0.25 -12.49
CA PRO A 129 -12.50 -1.54 -11.86
C PRO A 129 -11.32 -2.10 -11.04
N VAL A 130 -10.10 -1.88 -11.53
CA VAL A 130 -8.84 -2.29 -10.85
C VAL A 130 -8.70 -1.54 -9.54
N PHE A 131 -8.78 -0.21 -9.56
CA PHE A 131 -8.65 0.62 -8.36
C PHE A 131 -9.79 0.38 -7.37
N VAL A 132 -11.03 0.27 -7.85
CA VAL A 132 -12.19 0.03 -6.98
C VAL A 132 -12.05 -1.30 -6.27
N SER A 133 -11.74 -2.39 -6.98
CA SER A 133 -11.59 -3.72 -6.37
C SER A 133 -10.40 -3.77 -5.40
N GLU A 134 -9.23 -3.30 -5.83
CA GLU A 134 -8.04 -3.22 -4.98
C GLU A 134 -8.33 -2.41 -3.71
N GLY A 135 -8.99 -1.26 -3.85
CA GLY A 135 -9.24 -0.37 -2.72
C GLY A 135 -10.28 -0.89 -1.75
N ILE A 136 -11.39 -1.43 -2.24
CA ILE A 136 -12.40 -2.06 -1.40
C ILE A 136 -11.76 -3.22 -0.62
N LEU A 137 -11.07 -4.14 -1.30
CA LEU A 137 -10.46 -5.29 -0.64
C LEU A 137 -9.35 -4.87 0.34
N THR A 138 -8.52 -3.89 -0.03
CA THR A 138 -7.46 -3.39 0.85
C THR A 138 -8.04 -2.78 2.13
N LEU A 139 -9.06 -1.93 2.02
CA LEU A 139 -9.70 -1.30 3.17
C LEU A 139 -10.48 -2.30 4.04
N LEU A 140 -11.13 -3.30 3.42
CA LEU A 140 -11.82 -4.37 4.15
C LEU A 140 -10.85 -5.25 4.96
N VAL A 141 -9.68 -5.56 4.39
CA VAL A 141 -8.66 -6.40 5.05
C VAL A 141 -7.83 -5.60 6.06
N ALA A 142 -7.66 -4.30 5.86
CA ALA A 142 -6.83 -3.42 6.69
C ALA A 142 -7.05 -3.57 8.21
N PRO A 143 -8.28 -3.52 8.77
CA PRO A 143 -8.45 -3.59 10.23
C PRO A 143 -7.95 -4.92 10.81
N PHE A 144 -8.17 -6.04 10.11
CA PHE A 144 -7.68 -7.35 10.53
C PHE A 144 -6.16 -7.45 10.41
N PHE A 145 -5.63 -6.98 9.29
CA PHE A 145 -4.20 -6.97 9.02
C PHE A 145 -3.43 -6.11 10.03
N LEU A 146 -3.91 -4.91 10.34
CA LEU A 146 -3.24 -3.98 11.26
C LEU A 146 -3.26 -4.50 12.70
N ARG A 147 -4.31 -5.21 13.12
CA ARG A 147 -4.32 -5.93 14.42
C ARG A 147 -3.24 -7.01 14.48
N LEU A 148 -3.09 -7.80 13.42
CA LEU A 148 -2.03 -8.81 13.30
C LEU A 148 -0.63 -8.17 13.26
N ALA A 149 -0.49 -7.05 12.57
CA ALA A 149 0.75 -6.30 12.51
C ALA A 149 1.11 -5.70 13.89
N ARG A 150 0.13 -5.24 14.68
CA ARG A 150 0.35 -4.73 16.05
C ARG A 150 0.85 -5.83 17.00
N SER A 151 0.30 -7.04 16.94
CA SER A 151 0.78 -8.15 17.79
C SER A 151 2.20 -8.60 17.46
N SER A 152 2.60 -8.53 16.18
CA SER A 152 3.95 -8.92 15.74
C SER A 152 4.99 -7.81 15.92
N LEU A 153 4.66 -6.57 15.55
CA LEU A 153 5.59 -5.45 15.49
C LEU A 153 5.60 -4.56 16.76
N GLY A 154 4.66 -4.75 17.69
CA GLY A 154 4.48 -3.87 18.86
C GLY A 154 3.68 -2.60 18.52
N ASN A 155 3.64 -1.64 19.44
CA ASN A 155 2.81 -0.43 19.27
C ASN A 155 3.40 0.54 18.21
N PRO A 156 2.55 1.28 17.46
CA PRO A 156 2.98 2.36 16.58
C PRO A 156 3.53 3.55 17.37
N ARG A 157 4.26 4.43 16.68
CA ARG A 157 4.83 5.67 17.26
C ARG A 157 3.79 6.78 17.44
N TYR A 158 2.69 6.71 16.70
CA TYR A 158 1.60 7.70 16.71
C TYR A 158 0.43 7.29 17.61
N GLU A 159 0.71 6.44 18.62
CA GLU A 159 -0.13 6.18 19.79
C GLU A 159 0.15 7.20 20.90
#